data_AF-A0A2E3NAQ3-F1
#
_entry.id   AF-A0A2E3NAQ3-F1
#
_cell.length_a   1.000
_cell.length_b   1.000
_cell.length_c   1.000
_cell.angle_alpha   90.00
_cell.angle_beta   90.00
_cell.angle_gamma   90.00
#
_symmetry.space_group_name_H-M   'P 1'
#
loop_
_entity.id
_entity.type
_entity.pdbx_description
1 polymer ?
#
loop_
_entity_poly.entity_id
_entity_poly.type
_entity_poly.pdbx_seq_one_letter_code
_entity_poly.pdbx_strand_id
1 'polypeptide(L)'
;MIPGLASVDPQAAIEVFSGLEPAVASRVERRLLEGLVDNDVMVATDFIFETTDLNNFDWRPMDTLTREIARDGGMAETLEWAAELPDGPLRSSAWSAAYAAWASQNPEGAIESIMAMDTSHERNMALNGFTAAFAHSDGSLAVEWANEISEPRVREGALMRAFRQFHRQDPQAAAQSFVSIDLPPNVWQEATGQAWSGVNAGDHGGAGGAAAGGTSPESN
;
A
#
# COMPACT_ATOMS: atom_id res chain seq x y z
N MET A 1 -4.93 -20.59 -22.25
CA MET A 1 -4.35 -21.95 -22.22
C MET A 1 -3.70 -22.27 -20.87
N ILE A 2 -3.04 -21.33 -20.18
CA ILE A 2 -2.44 -21.62 -18.86
C ILE A 2 -3.47 -21.82 -17.73
N PRO A 3 -4.54 -21.00 -17.55
CA PRO A 3 -5.48 -21.20 -16.44
C PRO A 3 -6.15 -22.58 -16.45
N GLY A 4 -6.67 -22.99 -17.61
CA GLY A 4 -7.31 -24.30 -17.77
C GLY A 4 -6.37 -25.49 -17.56
N LEU A 5 -5.07 -25.36 -17.83
CA LEU A 5 -4.11 -26.42 -17.50
C LEU A 5 -3.87 -26.45 -15.99
N ALA A 6 -3.60 -25.30 -15.36
CA ALA A 6 -3.34 -25.21 -13.93
C ALA A 6 -4.51 -25.71 -13.07
N SER A 7 -5.76 -25.46 -13.50
CA SER A 7 -6.97 -25.95 -12.81
C SER A 7 -7.12 -27.48 -12.80
N VAL A 8 -6.51 -28.17 -13.76
CA VAL A 8 -6.66 -29.63 -13.96
C VAL A 8 -5.39 -30.40 -13.57
N ASP A 9 -4.22 -29.85 -13.89
CA ASP A 9 -2.90 -30.40 -13.65
C ASP A 9 -1.93 -29.29 -13.20
N PRO A 10 -1.98 -28.90 -11.92
CA PRO A 10 -1.20 -27.77 -11.41
C PRO A 10 0.31 -28.03 -11.46
N GLN A 11 0.77 -29.26 -11.22
CA GLN A 11 2.19 -29.60 -11.31
C GLN A 11 2.73 -29.41 -12.74
N ALA A 12 2.02 -29.90 -13.76
CA ALA A 12 2.44 -29.67 -15.14
C ALA A 12 2.45 -28.18 -15.50
N ALA A 13 1.48 -27.40 -15.02
CA ALA A 13 1.45 -25.96 -15.24
C ALA A 13 2.62 -25.22 -14.58
N ILE A 14 2.99 -25.59 -13.35
CA ILE A 14 4.13 -25.04 -12.61
C ILE A 14 5.45 -25.42 -13.29
N GLU A 15 5.58 -26.65 -13.80
CA GLU A 15 6.77 -27.08 -14.54
C GLU A 15 6.95 -26.25 -15.82
N VAL A 16 5.88 -26.08 -16.59
CA VAL A 16 5.89 -25.21 -17.77
C VAL A 16 6.26 -23.77 -17.40
N PHE A 17 5.67 -23.23 -16.33
CA PHE A 17 5.96 -21.88 -15.85
C PHE A 17 7.43 -21.68 -15.48
N SER A 18 8.02 -22.66 -14.77
CA SER A 18 9.40 -22.61 -14.30
C SER A 18 10.42 -22.62 -15.45
N GLY A 19 10.04 -23.13 -16.62
CA GLY A 19 10.85 -23.09 -17.83
C GLY A 19 10.76 -21.79 -18.64
N LEU A 20 9.91 -20.83 -18.23
CA LEU A 20 9.71 -19.58 -18.97
C LEU A 20 10.83 -18.56 -18.72
N GLU A 21 11.10 -17.72 -19.72
CA GLU A 21 11.91 -16.54 -19.51
C GLU A 21 11.24 -15.61 -18.47
N PRO A 22 12.01 -14.91 -17.60
CA PRO A 22 11.45 -14.12 -16.49
C PRO A 22 10.39 -13.09 -16.92
N ALA A 23 10.61 -12.43 -18.06
CA ALA A 23 9.67 -11.45 -18.60
C ALA A 23 8.34 -12.09 -19.07
N VAL A 24 8.38 -13.35 -19.49
CA VAL A 24 7.19 -14.11 -19.88
C VAL A 24 6.49 -14.64 -18.63
N ALA A 25 7.25 -15.23 -17.69
CA ALA A 25 6.76 -15.71 -16.40
C ALA A 25 5.94 -14.63 -15.68
N SER A 26 6.49 -13.43 -15.50
CA SER A 26 5.79 -12.31 -14.86
C SER A 26 4.45 -11.92 -15.54
N ARG A 27 4.34 -12.08 -16.86
CA ARG A 27 3.09 -11.77 -17.61
C ARG A 27 2.01 -12.84 -17.45
N VAL A 28 2.41 -14.07 -17.17
CA VAL A 28 1.50 -15.23 -17.06
C VAL A 28 1.28 -15.67 -15.62
N GLU A 29 2.06 -15.18 -14.67
CA GLU A 29 1.98 -15.50 -13.24
C GLU A 29 0.56 -15.39 -12.69
N ARG A 30 -0.12 -14.26 -12.93
CA ARG A 30 -1.51 -14.11 -12.50
C ARG A 30 -2.44 -15.19 -13.05
N ARG A 31 -2.25 -15.61 -14.30
CA ARG A 31 -3.06 -16.66 -14.95
C ARG A 31 -2.71 -18.05 -14.45
N LEU A 32 -1.46 -18.27 -14.03
CA LEU A 32 -1.07 -19.48 -13.33
C LEU A 32 -1.78 -19.49 -11.97
N LEU A 33 -1.62 -18.45 -11.16
CA LEU A 33 -2.23 -18.34 -9.83
C LEU A 33 -3.76 -18.50 -9.88
N GLU A 34 -4.43 -17.88 -10.86
CA GLU A 34 -5.86 -18.07 -11.12
C GLU A 34 -6.21 -19.56 -11.26
N GLY A 35 -5.55 -20.28 -12.17
CA GLY A 35 -5.82 -21.70 -12.36
C GLY A 35 -5.35 -22.58 -11.19
N LEU A 36 -4.32 -22.18 -10.42
CA LEU A 36 -3.94 -22.90 -9.20
C LEU A 36 -4.99 -22.72 -8.11
N VAL A 37 -5.54 -21.52 -7.94
CA VAL A 37 -6.65 -21.24 -7.00
C VAL A 37 -7.90 -22.03 -7.40
N ASP A 38 -8.24 -22.06 -8.70
CA ASP A 38 -9.35 -22.87 -9.23
C ASP A 38 -9.18 -24.38 -8.94
N ASN A 39 -7.93 -24.84 -8.78
CA ASN A 39 -7.64 -26.22 -8.42
C ASN A 39 -7.74 -26.43 -6.89
N ASP A 40 -6.91 -25.69 -6.14
CA ASP A 40 -6.81 -25.72 -4.69
C ASP A 40 -5.97 -24.52 -4.21
N VAL A 41 -6.55 -23.67 -3.35
CA VAL A 41 -5.87 -22.52 -2.72
C VAL A 41 -4.55 -22.93 -2.06
N MET A 42 -4.46 -24.13 -1.47
CA MET A 42 -3.25 -24.62 -0.84
C MET A 42 -2.12 -24.83 -1.85
N VAL A 43 -2.43 -25.33 -3.05
CA VAL A 43 -1.43 -25.51 -4.11
C VAL A 43 -0.86 -24.17 -4.56
N ALA A 44 -1.70 -23.15 -4.72
CA ALA A 44 -1.26 -21.80 -5.04
C ALA A 44 -0.42 -21.20 -3.90
N THR A 45 -0.80 -21.47 -2.65
CA THR A 45 -0.09 -21.02 -1.46
C THR A 45 1.30 -21.65 -1.40
N ASP A 46 1.42 -22.97 -1.48
CA ASP A 46 2.69 -23.70 -1.46
C ASP A 46 3.62 -23.20 -2.56
N PHE A 47 3.10 -22.99 -3.77
CA PHE A 47 3.88 -22.42 -4.87
C PHE A 47 4.48 -21.05 -4.51
N ILE A 48 3.72 -20.15 -3.88
CA ILE A 48 4.25 -18.85 -3.45
C ILE A 48 5.32 -19.01 -2.36
N PHE A 49 5.13 -19.91 -1.39
CA PHE A 49 6.11 -20.15 -0.32
C PHE A 49 7.42 -20.75 -0.85
N GLU A 50 7.34 -21.65 -1.82
CA GLU A 50 8.51 -22.29 -2.43
C GLU A 50 9.30 -21.35 -3.34
N THR A 51 8.63 -20.42 -4.02
CA THR A 51 9.26 -19.56 -5.02
C THR A 51 9.69 -18.18 -4.51
N THR A 52 9.22 -17.77 -3.33
CA THR A 52 9.57 -16.47 -2.74
C THR A 52 10.93 -16.50 -2.07
N ASP A 53 11.87 -15.68 -2.54
CA ASP A 53 13.10 -15.38 -1.81
C ASP A 53 12.81 -14.41 -0.65
N LEU A 54 12.78 -14.93 0.57
CA LEU A 54 12.56 -14.13 1.77
C LEU A 54 13.69 -13.14 2.08
N ASN A 55 14.89 -13.31 1.50
CA ASN A 55 15.99 -12.34 1.65
C ASN A 55 15.80 -11.11 0.75
N ASN A 56 15.13 -11.30 -0.39
CA ASN A 56 14.75 -10.25 -1.33
C ASN A 56 13.23 -10.28 -1.55
N PHE A 57 12.52 -10.10 -0.45
CA PHE A 57 11.07 -10.28 -0.38
C PHE A 57 10.31 -9.38 -1.36
N ASP A 58 9.60 -10.00 -2.31
CA ASP A 58 8.58 -9.34 -3.14
C ASP A 58 7.19 -9.67 -2.58
N TRP A 59 6.44 -8.64 -2.22
CA TRP A 59 5.09 -8.78 -1.67
C TRP A 59 4.03 -9.05 -2.77
N ARG A 60 4.35 -8.72 -4.04
CA ARG A 60 3.39 -8.72 -5.15
C ARG A 60 2.78 -10.09 -5.46
N PRO A 61 3.52 -11.21 -5.44
CA PRO A 61 2.92 -12.52 -5.69
C PRO A 61 1.85 -12.84 -4.65
N MET A 62 2.12 -12.55 -3.38
CA MET A 62 1.17 -12.79 -2.29
C MET A 62 -0.06 -11.86 -2.36
N ASP A 63 0.12 -10.58 -2.73
CA ASP A 63 -1.02 -9.69 -3.00
C ASP A 63 -1.87 -10.19 -4.19
N THR A 64 -1.22 -10.68 -5.24
CA THR A 64 -1.91 -11.23 -6.41
C THR A 64 -2.74 -12.46 -6.00
N LEU A 65 -2.13 -13.42 -5.31
CA LEU A 65 -2.82 -14.60 -4.79
C LEU A 65 -4.01 -14.21 -3.91
N THR A 66 -3.79 -13.33 -2.93
CA THR A 66 -4.85 -12.87 -2.01
C THR A 66 -6.03 -12.25 -2.77
N ARG A 67 -5.77 -11.47 -3.82
CA ARG A 67 -6.83 -10.87 -4.64
C ARG A 67 -7.57 -11.90 -5.50
N GLU A 68 -6.92 -12.96 -5.94
CA GLU A 68 -7.62 -14.03 -6.66
C GLU A 68 -8.51 -14.84 -5.70
N ILE A 69 -8.01 -15.21 -4.52
CA ILE A 69 -8.82 -15.90 -3.48
C ILE A 69 -10.04 -15.05 -3.10
N ALA A 70 -9.85 -13.73 -2.89
CA ALA A 70 -10.95 -12.83 -2.57
C ALA A 70 -11.98 -12.68 -3.70
N ARG A 71 -11.59 -12.90 -4.96
CA ARG A 71 -12.52 -12.87 -6.10
C ARG A 71 -13.29 -14.18 -6.26
N ASP A 72 -12.66 -15.30 -5.97
CA ASP A 72 -13.25 -16.63 -6.13
C ASP A 72 -14.15 -17.01 -4.93
N GLY A 73 -13.58 -17.00 -3.72
CA GLY A 73 -14.24 -17.42 -2.48
C GLY A 73 -14.80 -16.28 -1.61
N GLY A 74 -14.42 -15.05 -1.89
CA GLY A 74 -14.82 -13.87 -1.12
C GLY A 74 -13.97 -13.62 0.14
N MET A 75 -14.33 -12.59 0.90
CA MET A 75 -13.47 -12.07 1.96
C MET A 75 -13.41 -12.94 3.22
N ALA A 76 -14.50 -13.66 3.54
CA ALA A 76 -14.53 -14.54 4.71
C ALA A 76 -13.50 -15.67 4.58
N GLU A 77 -13.51 -16.36 3.43
CA GLU A 77 -12.54 -17.40 3.10
C GLU A 77 -11.11 -16.84 3.00
N THR A 78 -10.94 -15.66 2.42
CA THR A 78 -9.63 -15.00 2.33
C THR A 78 -9.04 -14.73 3.72
N LEU A 79 -9.85 -14.29 4.69
CA LEU A 79 -9.39 -14.02 6.05
C LEU A 79 -9.09 -15.30 6.84
N GLU A 80 -9.88 -16.36 6.64
CA GLU A 80 -9.63 -17.68 7.22
C GLU A 80 -8.29 -18.24 6.71
N TRP A 81 -8.08 -18.26 5.39
CA TRP A 81 -6.81 -18.65 4.78
C TRP A 81 -5.63 -17.82 5.30
N ALA A 82 -5.76 -16.49 5.34
CA ALA A 82 -4.68 -15.61 5.81
C ALA A 82 -4.35 -15.84 7.31
N ALA A 83 -5.30 -16.31 8.12
CA ALA A 83 -5.09 -16.64 9.52
C ALA A 83 -4.35 -17.98 9.69
N GLU A 84 -4.52 -18.93 8.76
CA GLU A 84 -3.89 -20.26 8.79
C GLU A 84 -2.44 -20.25 8.30
N LEU A 85 -2.02 -19.20 7.60
CA LEU A 85 -0.64 -19.06 7.13
C LEU A 85 0.38 -19.08 8.29
N PRO A 86 1.57 -19.66 8.07
CA PRO A 86 2.67 -19.55 9.02
C PRO A 86 3.02 -18.09 9.33
N ASP A 87 3.37 -17.81 10.57
CA ASP A 87 3.85 -16.48 10.98
C ASP A 87 5.05 -16.05 10.13
N GLY A 88 4.98 -14.84 9.57
CA GLY A 88 6.06 -14.30 8.75
C GLY A 88 5.60 -13.30 7.69
N PRO A 89 6.52 -12.85 6.83
CA PRO A 89 6.26 -11.79 5.86
C PRO A 89 5.10 -12.09 4.90
N LEU A 90 4.97 -13.34 4.46
CA LEU A 90 3.90 -13.77 3.55
C LEU A 90 2.51 -13.66 4.20
N ARG A 91 2.36 -14.06 5.47
CA ARG A 91 1.13 -13.84 6.23
C ARG A 91 0.83 -12.36 6.41
N SER A 92 1.82 -11.54 6.78
CA SER A 92 1.64 -10.10 6.89
C SER A 92 1.16 -9.48 5.56
N SER A 93 1.75 -9.90 4.44
CA SER A 93 1.35 -9.49 3.10
C SER A 93 -0.08 -9.92 2.74
N ALA A 94 -0.48 -11.15 3.09
CA ALA A 94 -1.84 -11.64 2.88
C ALA A 94 -2.87 -10.78 3.63
N TRP A 95 -2.67 -10.52 4.93
CA TRP A 95 -3.56 -9.65 5.71
C TRP A 95 -3.66 -8.24 5.11
N SER A 96 -2.52 -7.65 4.73
CA SER A 96 -2.49 -6.33 4.12
C SER A 96 -3.20 -6.30 2.76
N ALA A 97 -2.99 -7.31 1.92
CA ALA A 97 -3.61 -7.38 0.60
C ALA A 97 -5.12 -7.60 0.69
N ALA A 98 -5.55 -8.45 1.63
CA ALA A 98 -6.96 -8.76 1.86
C ALA A 98 -7.72 -7.50 2.26
N TYR A 99 -7.21 -6.73 3.23
CA TYR A 99 -7.85 -5.48 3.64
C TYR A 99 -7.72 -4.36 2.60
N ALA A 100 -6.66 -4.33 1.80
CA ALA A 100 -6.60 -3.41 0.66
C ALA A 100 -7.68 -3.74 -0.38
N ALA A 101 -7.90 -5.03 -0.67
CA ALA A 101 -8.93 -5.49 -1.61
C ALA A 101 -10.35 -5.27 -1.07
N TRP A 102 -10.58 -5.54 0.22
CA TRP A 102 -11.86 -5.31 0.87
C TRP A 102 -12.21 -3.83 0.94
N ALA A 103 -11.29 -2.99 1.43
CA ALA A 103 -11.53 -1.55 1.57
C ALA A 103 -11.79 -0.86 0.23
N SER A 104 -11.19 -1.36 -0.86
CA SER A 104 -11.44 -0.86 -2.22
C SER A 104 -12.87 -1.13 -2.71
N GLN A 105 -13.56 -2.13 -2.14
CA GLN A 105 -14.91 -2.55 -2.55
C GLN A 105 -15.98 -2.12 -1.54
N ASN A 106 -15.67 -2.24 -0.25
CA ASN A 106 -16.53 -1.91 0.88
C ASN A 106 -15.68 -1.33 2.03
N PRO A 107 -15.38 -0.02 1.99
CA PRO A 107 -14.61 0.64 3.04
C PRO A 107 -15.22 0.50 4.43
N GLU A 108 -16.54 0.67 4.53
CA GLU A 108 -17.27 0.66 5.80
C GLU A 108 -17.15 -0.72 6.47
N GLY A 109 -17.43 -1.79 5.73
CA GLY A 109 -17.28 -3.16 6.26
C GLY A 109 -15.84 -3.51 6.62
N ALA A 110 -14.86 -3.06 5.83
CA ALA A 110 -13.45 -3.30 6.11
C ALA A 110 -13.02 -2.60 7.41
N ILE A 111 -13.39 -1.34 7.62
CA ILE A 111 -12.99 -0.61 8.83
C ILE A 111 -13.74 -1.09 10.07
N GLU A 112 -15.02 -1.44 9.95
CA GLU A 112 -15.79 -2.07 11.03
C GLU A 112 -15.11 -3.36 11.51
N SER A 113 -14.66 -4.20 10.56
CA SER A 113 -13.90 -5.41 10.87
C SER A 113 -12.58 -5.11 11.60
N ILE A 114 -11.79 -4.14 11.10
CA ILE A 114 -10.54 -3.72 11.75
C ILE A 114 -10.76 -3.23 13.18
N MET A 115 -11.85 -2.51 13.42
CA MET A 115 -12.19 -1.97 14.74
C MET A 115 -12.67 -3.02 15.73
N ALA A 116 -13.20 -4.13 15.23
CA ALA A 116 -13.56 -5.29 16.06
C ALA A 116 -12.35 -6.17 16.43
N MET A 117 -11.20 -6.01 15.77
CA MET A 117 -9.98 -6.75 16.08
C MET A 117 -9.34 -6.22 17.37
N ASP A 118 -8.82 -7.14 18.17
CA ASP A 118 -7.90 -6.79 19.25
C ASP A 118 -6.62 -6.15 18.69
N THR A 119 -5.89 -5.43 19.55
CA THR A 119 -4.58 -4.89 19.16
C THR A 119 -3.61 -6.05 18.92
N SER A 120 -3.30 -6.30 17.65
CA SER A 120 -2.43 -7.39 17.20
C SER A 120 -1.64 -6.98 15.95
N HIS A 121 -0.71 -7.85 15.54
CA HIS A 121 0.03 -7.68 14.30
C HIS A 121 -0.88 -7.71 13.07
N GLU A 122 -1.85 -8.62 13.05
CA GLU A 122 -2.86 -8.71 11.99
C GLU A 122 -3.68 -7.43 11.88
N ARG A 123 -4.08 -6.82 13.01
CA ARG A 123 -4.79 -5.53 12.99
C ARG A 123 -3.92 -4.42 12.39
N ASN A 124 -2.62 -4.39 12.72
CA ASN A 124 -1.68 -3.43 12.14
C ASN A 124 -1.50 -3.65 10.62
N MET A 125 -1.46 -4.91 10.16
CA MET A 125 -1.39 -5.22 8.73
C MET A 125 -2.71 -4.92 8.01
N ALA A 126 -3.85 -5.12 8.66
CA ALA A 126 -5.16 -4.76 8.14
C ALA A 126 -5.31 -3.24 7.95
N LEU A 127 -4.92 -2.44 8.96
CA LEU A 127 -4.82 -0.99 8.85
C LEU A 127 -3.87 -0.56 7.74
N ASN A 128 -2.72 -1.20 7.61
CA ASN A 128 -1.78 -0.94 6.52
C ASN A 128 -2.40 -1.18 5.13
N GLY A 129 -3.16 -2.26 4.98
CA GLY A 129 -3.94 -2.55 3.78
C GLY A 129 -5.00 -1.50 3.49
N PHE A 130 -5.76 -1.12 4.52
CA PHE A 130 -6.79 -0.08 4.44
C PHE A 130 -6.20 1.26 3.99
N THR A 131 -5.11 1.71 4.61
CA THR A 131 -4.34 2.89 4.19
C THR A 131 -3.95 2.82 2.72
N ALA A 132 -3.46 1.67 2.26
CA ALA A 132 -3.00 1.51 0.89
C ALA A 132 -4.13 1.64 -0.15
N ALA A 133 -5.36 1.25 0.20
CA ALA A 133 -6.53 1.39 -0.68
C ALA A 133 -6.86 2.85 -0.99
N PHE A 134 -6.68 3.76 -0.03
CA PHE A 134 -7.04 5.17 -0.18
C PHE A 134 -5.90 6.07 -0.59
N ALA A 135 -4.63 5.67 -0.40
CA ALA A 135 -3.48 6.54 -0.60
C ALA A 135 -3.56 7.33 -1.92
N HIS A 136 -3.90 6.69 -3.04
CA HIS A 136 -3.95 7.34 -4.37
C HIS A 136 -5.12 8.29 -4.59
N SER A 137 -6.26 8.08 -3.92
CA SER A 137 -7.48 8.89 -4.08
C SER A 137 -7.65 9.93 -2.98
N ASP A 138 -7.23 9.61 -1.76
CA ASP A 138 -7.37 10.42 -0.56
C ASP A 138 -6.16 10.20 0.37
N GLY A 139 -5.13 11.01 0.15
CA GLY A 139 -3.91 10.96 0.93
C GLY A 139 -4.09 11.43 2.36
N SER A 140 -5.05 12.32 2.65
CA SER A 140 -5.34 12.77 4.01
C SER A 140 -5.88 11.60 4.84
N LEU A 141 -6.90 10.93 4.32
CA LEU A 141 -7.49 9.75 4.96
C LEU A 141 -6.46 8.62 5.13
N ALA A 142 -5.60 8.41 4.12
CA ALA A 142 -4.54 7.41 4.21
C ALA A 142 -3.54 7.72 5.33
N VAL A 143 -3.16 9.00 5.52
CA VAL A 143 -2.27 9.43 6.61
C VAL A 143 -2.94 9.24 7.97
N GLU A 144 -4.22 9.60 8.10
CA GLU A 144 -4.99 9.40 9.33
C GLU A 144 -4.98 7.93 9.75
N TRP A 145 -5.36 7.01 8.85
CA TRP A 145 -5.38 5.58 9.18
C TRP A 145 -3.99 4.97 9.37
N ALA A 146 -2.98 5.46 8.64
CA ALA A 146 -1.61 5.02 8.86
C ALA A 146 -1.12 5.38 10.28
N ASN A 147 -1.61 6.50 10.83
CA ASN A 147 -1.26 6.95 12.17
C ASN A 147 -1.85 6.07 13.28
N GLU A 148 -2.96 5.38 13.02
CA GLU A 148 -3.63 4.44 13.95
C GLU A 148 -2.89 3.10 14.10
N ILE A 149 -1.86 2.85 13.29
CA ILE A 149 -1.04 1.64 13.37
C ILE A 149 -0.18 1.70 14.64
N SER A 150 -0.38 0.75 15.53
CA SER A 150 0.30 0.69 16.82
C SER A 150 1.74 0.20 16.73
N GLU A 151 2.07 -0.62 15.73
CA GLU A 151 3.42 -1.12 15.51
C GLU A 151 4.33 -0.08 14.85
N PRO A 152 5.42 0.37 15.51
CA PRO A 152 6.20 1.51 15.02
C PRO A 152 6.75 1.35 13.61
N ARG A 153 7.29 0.17 13.26
CA ARG A 153 7.86 -0.08 11.94
C ARG A 153 6.80 -0.11 10.84
N VAL A 154 5.64 -0.70 11.12
CA VAL A 154 4.52 -0.76 10.16
C VAL A 154 3.95 0.64 9.96
N ARG A 155 3.75 1.39 11.07
CA ARG A 155 3.29 2.79 11.07
C ARG A 155 4.20 3.69 10.26
N GLU A 156 5.50 3.65 10.51
CA GLU A 156 6.48 4.46 9.79
C GLU A 156 6.43 4.19 8.28
N GLY A 157 6.43 2.91 7.87
CA GLY A 157 6.33 2.54 6.46
C GLY A 157 5.01 2.96 5.80
N ALA A 158 3.89 2.85 6.53
CA ALA A 158 2.57 3.27 6.06
C ALA A 158 2.48 4.79 5.89
N LEU A 159 2.91 5.55 6.90
CA LEU A 159 2.97 7.01 6.86
C LEU A 159 3.87 7.50 5.73
N MET A 160 5.03 6.86 5.52
CA MET A 160 5.93 7.18 4.42
C MET A 160 5.23 7.13 3.05
N ARG A 161 4.49 6.04 2.81
CA ARG A 161 3.74 5.84 1.56
C ARG A 161 2.57 6.81 1.45
N ALA A 162 1.82 7.00 2.53
CA ALA A 162 0.67 7.89 2.57
C ALA A 162 1.09 9.35 2.34
N PHE A 163 2.11 9.86 3.04
CA PHE A 163 2.62 11.23 2.86
C PHE A 163 3.21 11.46 1.48
N ARG A 164 3.94 10.48 0.92
CA ARG A 164 4.45 10.59 -0.45
C ARG A 164 3.32 10.86 -1.44
N GLN A 165 2.18 10.20 -1.25
CA GLN A 165 1.05 10.36 -2.14
C GLN A 165 0.21 11.60 -1.79
N PHE A 166 0.00 11.88 -0.51
CA PHE A 166 -0.70 13.08 -0.06
C PHE A 166 0.01 14.35 -0.53
N HIS A 167 1.34 14.43 -0.39
CA HIS A 167 2.12 15.56 -0.89
C HIS A 167 2.00 15.75 -2.40
N ARG A 168 1.85 14.68 -3.19
CA ARG A 168 1.62 14.81 -4.65
C ARG A 168 0.23 15.35 -4.98
N GLN A 169 -0.77 15.07 -4.14
CA GLN A 169 -2.14 15.53 -4.31
C GLN A 169 -2.30 16.97 -3.83
N ASP A 170 -1.79 17.27 -2.63
CA ASP A 170 -1.85 18.57 -1.97
C ASP A 170 -0.63 18.76 -1.04
N PRO A 171 0.43 19.43 -1.54
CA PRO A 171 1.63 19.70 -0.74
C PRO A 171 1.36 20.52 0.54
N GLN A 172 0.41 21.47 0.48
CA GLN A 172 0.15 22.38 1.59
C GLN A 172 -0.60 21.67 2.71
N ALA A 173 -1.67 20.93 2.37
CA ALA A 173 -2.39 20.12 3.34
C ALA A 173 -1.52 19.01 3.93
N ALA A 174 -0.67 18.38 3.12
CA ALA A 174 0.30 17.39 3.60
C ALA A 174 1.28 18.00 4.63
N ALA A 175 1.81 19.20 4.38
CA ALA A 175 2.69 19.89 5.33
C ALA A 175 1.97 20.24 6.65
N GLN A 176 0.71 20.68 6.57
CA GLN A 176 -0.10 20.97 7.76
C GLN A 176 -0.38 19.71 8.59
N SER A 177 -0.76 18.61 7.93
CA SER A 177 -0.97 17.30 8.57
C SER A 177 0.32 16.77 9.20
N PHE A 178 1.46 16.91 8.52
CA PHE A 178 2.76 16.50 9.05
C PHE A 178 3.12 17.19 10.37
N VAL A 179 2.84 18.50 10.50
CA VAL A 179 3.00 19.22 11.77
C VAL A 179 2.03 18.72 12.82
N SER A 180 0.77 18.46 12.44
CA SER A 180 -0.25 18.01 13.38
C SER A 180 0.05 16.65 14.01
N ILE A 181 0.68 15.74 13.26
CA ILE A 181 0.99 14.38 13.72
C ILE A 181 2.32 14.35 14.51
N ASP A 182 3.08 15.45 14.50
CA ASP A 182 4.37 15.61 15.19
C ASP A 182 5.37 14.49 14.85
N LEU A 183 5.55 14.26 13.54
CA LEU A 183 6.44 13.21 13.05
C LEU A 183 7.91 13.67 12.96
N PRO A 184 8.86 12.73 13.13
CA PRO A 184 10.27 12.99 12.89
C PRO A 184 10.55 13.53 11.48
N PRO A 185 11.39 14.57 11.31
CA PRO A 185 11.70 15.17 10.00
C PRO A 185 12.19 14.21 8.91
N ASN A 186 12.81 13.07 9.28
CA ASN A 186 13.26 12.08 8.29
C ASN A 186 12.07 11.45 7.54
N VAL A 187 10.90 11.31 8.18
CA VAL A 187 9.69 10.79 7.52
C VAL A 187 9.28 11.70 6.36
N TRP A 188 9.33 13.02 6.55
CA TRP A 188 9.07 13.98 5.47
C TRP A 188 10.09 13.87 4.35
N GLN A 189 11.37 13.79 4.70
CA GLN A 189 12.47 13.71 3.73
C GLN A 189 12.40 12.44 2.88
N GLU A 190 12.15 11.30 3.51
CA GLU A 190 12.04 10.01 2.82
C GLU A 190 10.74 9.91 1.99
N ALA A 191 9.66 10.60 2.40
CA ALA A 191 8.40 10.61 1.68
C ALA A 191 8.45 11.51 0.44
N THR A 192 9.02 12.71 0.58
CA THR A 192 8.96 13.79 -0.42
C THR A 192 10.26 14.01 -1.20
N GLY A 193 11.39 13.52 -0.67
CA GLY A 193 12.73 13.84 -1.17
C GLY A 193 13.24 15.22 -0.74
N GLN A 194 12.49 15.96 0.08
CA GLN A 194 12.80 17.33 0.50
C GLN A 194 13.10 17.37 2.00
N ALA A 195 14.10 18.14 2.42
CA ALA A 195 14.29 18.39 3.85
C ALA A 195 13.07 19.16 4.41
N TRP A 196 12.59 18.76 5.58
CA TRP A 196 11.52 19.48 6.26
C TRP A 196 11.98 20.88 6.67
N SER A 197 11.30 21.92 6.17
CA SER A 197 11.60 23.33 6.44
C SER A 197 10.48 24.08 7.18
N GLY A 198 9.41 23.38 7.60
CA GLY A 198 8.21 23.98 8.18
C GLY A 198 7.19 24.41 7.12
N VAL A 199 6.01 24.84 7.57
CA VAL A 199 4.84 25.15 6.70
C VAL A 199 5.00 26.47 5.91
N ASN A 200 6.03 27.29 6.19
CA ASN A 200 6.17 28.64 5.63
C ASN A 200 7.43 28.84 4.79
N ALA A 201 7.39 28.48 3.50
CA ALA A 201 8.40 28.91 2.53
C ALA A 201 7.85 29.33 1.15
N GLY A 202 6.53 29.52 0.98
CA GLY A 202 5.96 29.70 -0.37
C GLY A 202 4.78 30.66 -0.55
N ASP A 203 4.18 31.24 0.49
CA ASP A 203 2.90 31.95 0.32
C ASP A 203 2.86 33.38 0.88
N HIS A 204 3.75 34.22 0.33
CA HIS A 204 3.54 35.66 0.25
C HIS A 204 3.58 36.10 -1.22
N GLY A 205 2.58 35.68 -2.00
CA GLY A 205 2.22 36.35 -3.24
C GLY A 205 1.20 37.46 -2.97
N GLY A 206 1.63 38.74 -3.01
CA GLY A 206 0.73 39.87 -2.82
C GLY A 206 1.30 41.19 -3.36
N ALA A 207 0.87 41.56 -4.55
CA ALA A 207 1.18 42.81 -5.23
C ALA A 207 0.73 44.05 -4.43
N GLY A 208 1.53 45.13 -4.50
CA GLY A 208 1.10 46.46 -4.05
C GLY A 208 2.24 47.48 -4.03
N GLY A 209 2.43 48.22 -5.13
CA GLY A 209 3.20 49.47 -5.10
C GLY A 209 4.05 49.79 -6.33
N ALA A 210 3.45 49.86 -7.52
CA ALA A 210 3.98 50.73 -8.55
C ALA A 210 3.61 52.19 -8.22
N ALA A 211 4.59 53.05 -7.98
CA ALA A 211 4.46 54.49 -8.13
C ALA A 211 5.72 55.03 -8.80
N ALA A 212 5.53 55.54 -10.01
CA ALA A 212 6.53 56.18 -10.83
C ALA A 212 6.74 57.64 -10.42
N GLY A 213 7.97 58.13 -10.64
CA GLY A 213 8.26 59.48 -11.14
C GLY A 213 8.18 60.66 -10.17
N GLY A 214 9.24 61.47 -10.13
CA GLY A 214 9.16 62.85 -9.64
C GLY A 214 10.46 63.43 -9.08
N THR A 215 11.30 63.94 -9.97
CA THR A 215 12.09 65.20 -9.88
C THR A 215 12.37 65.85 -8.50
N SER A 216 13.63 66.25 -8.31
CA SER A 216 14.15 67.25 -7.36
C SER A 216 13.29 68.52 -7.23
N PRO A 217 13.45 69.32 -6.16
CA PRO A 217 14.46 70.40 -6.21
C PRO A 217 15.26 70.62 -4.92
N GLU A 218 16.27 71.47 -5.08
CA GLU A 218 17.24 72.00 -4.12
C GLU A 218 16.67 72.65 -2.86
N SER A 219 17.56 72.81 -1.86
CA SER A 219 17.89 74.02 -1.08
C SER A 219 17.76 73.87 0.44
N ASN A 220 18.91 73.71 1.12
CA ASN A 220 19.60 74.76 1.88
C ASN A 220 20.92 74.21 2.48
#